data_AF-W2SVL1-F1
#
_entry.id   AF-W2SVL1-F1
#
_cell.length_a   1.000
_cell.length_b   1.000
_cell.length_c   1.000
_cell.angle_alpha   90.00
_cell.angle_beta   90.00
_cell.angle_gamma   90.00
#
_symmetry.space_group_name_H-M   'P 1'
#
loop_
_entity.id
_entity.type
_entity.pdbx_description
1 polymer ?
#
loop_
_entity_poly.entity_id
_entity_poly.type
_entity_poly.pdbx_seq_one_letter_code
_entity_poly.pdbx_strand_id
1 'polypeptide(L)'
;MSFMAQINTLLNYLPEVPIPKKRAGPSVSAAVLPHHSTYSADMSTIIRVAGLSGAVAVAIGAYGAHVIRDDEKVDYRRKKAFEVGSRYHLIHTLALLASPRAKYPWLTSAVFLTGIVMFCGPCYHYSITAQENTRRFTPIGGVLFIIGWLTFIL
;
A
#
# COMPACT_ATOMS: atom_id res chain seq x y z
N MET A 1 -28.90 -8.84 -15.30
CA MET A 1 -29.29 -8.36 -13.96
C MET A 1 -28.40 -7.17 -13.62
N SER A 2 -28.97 -5.98 -13.38
CA SER A 2 -28.21 -4.74 -13.13
C SER A 2 -27.51 -4.81 -11.77
N PHE A 3 -26.28 -4.26 -11.67
CA PHE A 3 -25.51 -4.16 -10.42
C PHE A 3 -26.32 -3.60 -9.23
N MET A 4 -27.23 -2.66 -9.51
CA MET A 4 -28.15 -2.09 -8.52
C MET A 4 -29.16 -3.11 -7.95
N ALA A 5 -29.56 -4.10 -8.74
CA ALA A 5 -30.45 -5.17 -8.28
C ALA A 5 -29.73 -6.10 -7.28
N GLN A 6 -28.43 -6.29 -7.44
CA GLN A 6 -27.61 -7.11 -6.54
C GLN A 6 -27.42 -6.44 -5.18
N ILE A 7 -27.24 -5.11 -5.17
CA ILE A 7 -27.14 -4.31 -3.93
C ILE A 7 -28.45 -4.35 -3.15
N ASN A 8 -29.59 -4.11 -3.80
CA ASN A 8 -30.90 -4.13 -3.12
C ASN A 8 -31.24 -5.52 -2.56
N THR A 9 -30.84 -6.58 -3.26
CA THR A 9 -31.02 -7.95 -2.76
C THR A 9 -30.19 -8.20 -1.51
N LEU A 10 -28.96 -7.70 -1.45
CA LEU A 10 -28.11 -7.83 -0.26
C LEU A 10 -28.63 -7.01 0.94
N LEU A 11 -29.19 -5.83 0.69
CA LEU A 11 -29.79 -4.99 1.75
C LEU A 11 -31.00 -5.67 2.40
N ASN A 12 -31.80 -6.42 1.63
CA ASN A 12 -32.95 -7.16 2.14
C ASN A 12 -32.58 -8.40 2.98
N TYR A 13 -31.31 -8.84 2.94
CA TYR A 13 -30.81 -9.96 3.77
C TYR A 13 -30.21 -9.50 5.10
N LEU A 14 -30.08 -8.19 5.34
CA LEU A 14 -29.56 -7.69 6.61
C LEU A 14 -30.68 -7.70 7.65
N PRO A 15 -30.51 -8.40 8.79
CA PRO A 15 -31.48 -8.34 9.88
C PRO A 15 -31.54 -6.92 10.45
N GLU A 16 -32.74 -6.43 10.77
CA GLU A 16 -32.90 -5.17 11.50
C GLU A 16 -32.28 -5.30 12.88
N VAL A 17 -31.05 -4.78 13.05
CA VAL A 17 -30.37 -4.75 14.35
C VAL A 17 -31.00 -3.64 15.19
N PRO A 18 -31.62 -3.94 16.35
CA PRO A 18 -32.13 -2.90 17.23
C PRO A 18 -30.96 -2.07 17.77
N ILE A 19 -30.91 -0.78 17.42
CA ILE A 19 -29.88 0.12 17.93
C ILE A 19 -30.20 0.43 19.40
N PRO A 20 -29.32 0.08 20.36
CA PRO A 20 -29.56 0.38 21.76
C PRO A 20 -29.58 1.90 21.98
N LYS A 21 -30.69 2.42 22.53
CA LYS A 21 -30.78 3.83 22.96
C LYS A 21 -29.72 4.09 24.05
N LYS A 22 -28.81 5.02 23.76
CA LYS A 22 -27.74 5.47 24.67
C LYS A 22 -28.35 5.90 26.02
N ARG A 23 -28.15 5.10 27.07
CA ARG A 23 -28.50 5.51 28.45
C ARG A 23 -27.57 6.64 28.87
N ALA A 24 -28.13 7.76 29.31
CA ALA A 24 -27.38 8.83 29.94
C ALA A 24 -26.85 8.32 31.30
N GLY A 25 -25.57 7.93 31.33
CA GLY A 25 -24.86 7.68 32.57
C GLY A 25 -24.54 9.00 33.28
N PRO A 26 -24.38 8.98 34.62
CA PRO A 26 -24.03 10.18 35.38
C PRO A 26 -22.68 10.74 34.89
N SER A 27 -22.64 12.07 34.74
CA SER A 27 -21.48 12.84 34.32
C SER A 27 -20.39 12.79 35.39
N VAL A 28 -19.64 11.70 35.43
CA VAL A 28 -18.36 11.69 36.11
C VAL A 28 -17.43 12.56 35.27
N SER A 29 -17.08 13.73 35.83
CA SER A 29 -16.07 14.65 35.32
C SER A 29 -14.72 13.95 35.34
N ALA A 30 -14.50 13.06 34.37
CA ALA A 30 -13.20 12.49 34.07
C ALA A 30 -12.33 13.65 33.61
N ALA A 31 -11.26 13.90 34.37
CA ALA A 31 -10.21 14.83 33.99
C ALA A 31 -9.86 14.60 32.51
N VAL A 32 -10.18 15.58 31.68
CA VAL A 32 -9.86 15.58 30.25
C VAL A 32 -8.35 15.72 30.14
N LEU A 33 -7.65 14.58 30.11
CA LEU A 33 -6.28 14.53 29.62
C LEU A 33 -6.30 15.07 28.18
N PRO A 34 -5.32 15.89 27.78
CA PRO A 34 -5.26 16.40 26.42
C PRO A 34 -5.08 15.21 25.46
N HIS A 35 -6.17 14.81 24.80
CA HIS A 35 -6.13 13.82 23.75
C HIS A 35 -5.42 14.47 22.56
N HIS A 36 -4.17 14.09 22.35
CA HIS A 36 -3.31 14.51 21.25
C HIS A 36 -3.93 14.09 19.92
N SER A 37 -4.88 14.90 19.43
CA SER A 37 -5.63 14.69 18.18
C SER A 37 -4.74 14.67 16.93
N THR A 38 -3.50 15.15 17.03
CA THR A 38 -2.55 15.26 15.93
C THR A 38 -2.04 13.90 15.45
N TYR A 39 -1.80 12.95 16.36
CA TYR A 39 -1.28 11.63 15.99
C TYR A 39 -2.22 10.87 15.04
N SER A 40 -3.54 10.98 15.24
CA SER A 40 -4.54 10.27 14.42
C SER A 40 -4.64 10.77 12.98
N ALA A 41 -4.56 12.09 12.77
CA ALA A 41 -4.68 12.70 11.45
C ALA A 41 -3.45 12.40 10.59
N ASP A 42 -2.27 12.47 11.20
CA ASP A 42 -1.01 12.13 10.58
C ASP A 42 -1.02 10.68 10.08
N MET A 43 -1.38 9.69 10.93
CA MET A 43 -1.41 8.27 10.52
C MET A 43 -2.37 8.00 9.36
N SER A 44 -3.47 8.76 9.29
CA SER A 44 -4.47 8.61 8.22
C SER A 44 -3.87 8.87 6.84
N THR A 45 -2.89 9.77 6.74
CA THR A 45 -2.21 10.11 5.48
C THR A 45 -1.33 8.95 5.02
N ILE A 46 -0.58 8.31 5.91
CA ILE A 46 0.23 7.12 5.57
C ILE A 46 -0.66 6.02 5.01
N ILE A 47 -1.79 5.73 5.65
CA ILE A 47 -2.73 4.69 5.21
C ILE A 47 -3.27 5.01 3.82
N ARG A 48 -3.61 6.28 3.53
CA ARG A 48 -4.06 6.71 2.19
C ARG A 48 -2.98 6.51 1.15
N VAL A 49 -1.73 6.87 1.45
CA VAL A 49 -0.58 6.67 0.55
C VAL A 49 -0.34 5.18 0.31
N ALA A 50 -0.41 4.34 1.35
CA ALA A 50 -0.29 2.90 1.23
C ALA A 50 -1.42 2.29 0.38
N GLY A 51 -2.66 2.77 0.57
CA GLY A 51 -3.81 2.36 -0.24
C GLY A 51 -3.64 2.71 -1.72
N LEU A 52 -3.16 3.92 -2.03
CA LEU A 52 -2.86 4.33 -3.39
C LEU A 52 -1.74 3.48 -4.00
N SER A 53 -0.65 3.29 -3.26
CA SER A 53 0.46 2.41 -3.65
C SER A 53 -0.03 0.99 -3.95
N GLY A 54 -0.97 0.48 -3.16
CA GLY A 54 -1.55 -0.86 -3.34
C GLY A 54 -2.39 -0.96 -4.60
N ALA A 55 -3.24 0.04 -4.85
CA ALA A 55 -4.01 0.10 -6.08
C ALA A 55 -3.10 0.12 -7.32
N VAL A 56 -2.03 0.93 -7.28
CA VAL A 56 -1.04 1.00 -8.36
C VAL A 56 -0.29 -0.34 -8.51
N ALA A 57 0.15 -0.96 -7.42
CA ALA A 57 0.85 -2.24 -7.44
C ALA A 57 -0.01 -3.34 -8.08
N VAL A 58 -1.30 -3.41 -7.76
CA VAL A 58 -2.24 -4.37 -8.34
C VAL A 58 -2.50 -4.07 -9.81
N ALA A 59 -2.71 -2.80 -10.18
CA ALA A 59 -2.93 -2.41 -11.58
C ALA A 59 -1.71 -2.76 -12.47
N ILE A 60 -0.50 -2.43 -12.00
CA ILE A 60 0.74 -2.79 -12.69
C ILE A 60 0.93 -4.30 -12.72
N GLY A 61 0.66 -5.01 -11.62
CA GLY A 61 0.74 -6.48 -11.58
C GLY A 61 -0.18 -7.16 -12.59
N ALA A 62 -1.42 -6.70 -12.70
CA ALA A 62 -2.39 -7.18 -13.69
C ALA A 62 -1.91 -6.90 -15.14
N TYR A 63 -1.38 -5.69 -15.39
CA TYR A 63 -0.77 -5.36 -16.68
C TYR A 63 0.39 -6.30 -17.03
N GLY A 64 1.26 -6.60 -16.06
CA GLY A 64 2.36 -7.56 -16.25
C GLY A 64 1.89 -8.95 -16.63
N ALA A 65 0.87 -9.45 -15.94
CA ALA A 65 0.36 -10.80 -16.12
C ALA A 65 -0.34 -11.01 -17.46
N HIS A 66 -1.03 -9.99 -17.98
CA HIS A 66 -1.82 -10.08 -19.22
C HIS A 66 -1.12 -9.52 -20.45
N VAL A 67 -0.31 -8.47 -20.31
CA VAL A 67 0.32 -7.80 -21.45
C VAL A 67 1.78 -8.23 -21.58
N ILE A 68 2.59 -7.99 -20.55
CA ILE A 68 4.04 -8.22 -20.66
C ILE A 68 4.39 -9.71 -20.74
N ARG A 69 3.70 -10.57 -19.99
CA ARG A 69 4.02 -12.00 -19.94
C ARG A 69 3.84 -12.67 -21.29
N ASP A 70 2.77 -12.30 -22.01
CA ASP A 70 2.36 -12.95 -23.25
C ASP A 70 2.89 -12.21 -24.50
N ASP A 71 3.54 -11.04 -24.33
CA ASP A 71 4.21 -10.32 -25.42
C ASP A 71 5.53 -10.99 -25.82
N GLU A 72 5.61 -11.51 -27.05
CA GLU A 72 6.80 -12.15 -27.61
C GLU A 72 7.96 -11.17 -27.87
N LYS A 73 7.69 -9.85 -27.99
CA LYS A 73 8.71 -8.83 -28.23
C LYS A 73 9.50 -8.47 -26.97
N VAL A 74 9.04 -8.91 -25.79
CA VAL A 74 9.73 -8.67 -24.53
C VAL A 74 10.59 -9.88 -24.20
N ASP A 75 11.90 -9.67 -24.02
CA ASP A 75 12.80 -10.78 -23.67
C ASP A 75 12.57 -11.26 -22.22
N TYR A 76 13.07 -12.46 -21.94
CA TYR A 76 12.92 -13.11 -20.63
C TYR A 76 13.45 -12.26 -19.46
N ARG A 77 14.58 -11.55 -19.64
CA ARG A 77 15.19 -10.75 -18.57
C ARG A 77 14.32 -9.54 -18.23
N ARG A 78 13.71 -8.91 -19.23
CA ARG A 78 12.72 -7.82 -19.05
C ARG A 78 11.43 -8.31 -18.40
N LYS A 79 10.89 -9.46 -18.84
CA LYS A 79 9.72 -10.09 -18.19
C LYS A 79 10.01 -10.36 -16.72
N LYS A 80 11.19 -10.93 -16.42
CA LYS A 80 11.59 -11.22 -15.03
C LYS A 80 11.77 -9.95 -14.21
N ALA A 81 12.34 -8.89 -14.78
CA ALA A 81 12.48 -7.60 -14.10
C ALA A 81 11.11 -7.00 -13.74
N PHE A 82 10.12 -7.08 -14.64
CA PHE A 82 8.75 -6.64 -14.35
C PHE A 82 8.13 -7.44 -13.20
N GLU A 83 8.23 -8.77 -13.25
CA GLU A 83 7.68 -9.66 -12.23
C GLU A 83 8.29 -9.38 -10.84
N VAL A 84 9.61 -9.24 -10.78
CA VAL A 84 10.33 -8.90 -9.54
C VAL A 84 9.90 -7.52 -9.03
N GLY A 85 9.84 -6.52 -9.90
CA GLY A 85 9.38 -5.18 -9.53
C GLY A 85 7.94 -5.19 -9.01
N SER A 86 7.02 -5.91 -9.66
CA SER A 86 5.61 -6.03 -9.25
C SER A 86 5.48 -6.71 -7.87
N ARG A 87 6.19 -7.82 -7.67
CA ARG A 87 6.19 -8.53 -6.39
C ARG A 87 6.72 -7.65 -5.26
N TYR A 88 7.85 -6.97 -5.46
CA TYR A 88 8.44 -6.12 -4.43
C TYR A 88 7.55 -4.90 -4.14
N HIS A 89 6.96 -4.27 -5.16
CA HIS A 89 6.03 -3.15 -4.96
C HIS A 89 4.85 -3.54 -4.05
N LEU A 90 4.23 -4.69 -4.29
CA LEU A 90 3.11 -5.14 -3.48
C LEU A 90 3.55 -5.49 -2.04
N ILE A 91 4.63 -6.26 -1.88
CA ILE A 91 5.15 -6.64 -0.55
C ILE A 91 5.50 -5.40 0.28
N HIS A 92 6.22 -4.44 -0.30
CA HIS A 92 6.63 -3.24 0.42
C HIS A 92 5.49 -2.22 0.58
N THR A 93 4.46 -2.29 -0.24
CA THR A 93 3.21 -1.56 0.03
C THR A 93 2.52 -2.10 1.29
N LEU A 94 2.48 -3.42 1.47
CA LEU A 94 1.89 -4.00 2.69
C LEU A 94 2.72 -3.63 3.93
N ALA A 95 4.05 -3.58 3.80
CA ALA A 95 4.92 -3.06 4.85
C ALA A 95 4.66 -1.56 5.12
N LEU A 96 4.50 -0.75 4.07
CA LEU A 96 4.11 0.66 4.18
C LEU A 96 2.74 0.82 4.87
N LEU A 97 1.77 -0.04 4.59
CA LEU A 97 0.47 -0.06 5.28
C LEU A 97 0.60 -0.39 6.76
N ALA A 98 1.56 -1.24 7.14
CA ALA A 98 1.85 -1.61 8.53
C ALA A 98 2.70 -0.57 9.28
N SER A 99 3.37 0.33 8.57
CA SER A 99 4.29 1.33 9.13
C SER A 99 3.72 2.27 10.21
N PRO A 100 2.40 2.59 10.29
CA PRO A 100 1.86 3.34 11.43
C PRO A 100 2.04 2.66 12.79
N ARG A 101 2.37 1.36 12.82
CA ARG A 101 2.67 0.61 14.05
C ARG A 101 4.16 0.62 14.43
N ALA A 102 5.05 1.16 13.61
CA ALA A 102 6.45 1.31 13.96
C ALA A 102 6.63 2.43 15.00
N LYS A 103 7.75 2.41 15.73
CA LYS A 103 8.10 3.49 16.67
C LYS A 103 8.28 4.85 15.99
N TYR A 104 8.78 4.86 14.75
CA TYR A 104 8.99 6.07 13.94
C TYR A 104 8.23 5.99 12.60
N PRO A 105 6.88 6.14 12.62
CA PRO A 105 6.05 5.80 11.47
C PRO A 105 6.33 6.64 10.21
N TRP A 106 6.72 7.92 10.34
CA TRP A 106 7.03 8.81 9.20
C TRP A 106 8.31 8.36 8.52
N LEU A 107 9.32 8.05 9.32
CA LEU A 107 10.60 7.58 8.82
C LEU A 107 10.42 6.23 8.12
N THR A 108 9.77 5.26 8.79
CA THR A 108 9.49 3.95 8.21
C THR A 108 8.70 4.08 6.90
N SER A 109 7.66 4.92 6.87
CA SER A 109 6.87 5.18 5.66
C SER A 109 7.68 5.78 4.53
N ALA A 110 8.44 6.84 4.81
CA ALA A 110 9.23 7.54 3.81
C ALA A 110 10.29 6.62 3.19
N VAL A 111 10.93 5.79 4.02
CA VAL A 111 11.94 4.82 3.55
C VAL A 111 11.31 3.77 2.64
N PHE A 112 10.16 3.17 3.01
CA PHE A 112 9.47 2.22 2.13
C PHE A 112 8.99 2.86 0.84
N LEU A 113 8.37 4.03 0.90
CA LEU A 113 7.85 4.72 -0.29
C LEU A 113 8.98 5.07 -1.26
N THR A 114 10.09 5.60 -0.74
CA THR A 114 11.28 5.90 -1.56
C THR A 114 11.88 4.62 -2.15
N GLY A 115 11.95 3.54 -1.35
CA GLY A 115 12.39 2.23 -1.82
C GLY A 115 11.52 1.69 -2.96
N ILE A 116 10.18 1.82 -2.86
CA ILE A 116 9.23 1.40 -3.90
C ILE A 116 9.54 2.13 -5.21
N VAL A 117 9.68 3.46 -5.16
CA VAL A 117 9.95 4.26 -6.36
C VAL A 117 11.32 3.91 -6.96
N MET A 118 12.37 3.85 -6.14
CA MET A 118 13.74 3.62 -6.61
C MET A 118 14.04 2.18 -7.04
N PHE A 119 13.34 1.18 -6.48
CA PHE A 119 13.49 -0.21 -6.90
C PHE A 119 12.50 -0.57 -8.01
N CYS A 120 11.21 -0.37 -7.78
CA CYS A 120 10.15 -0.88 -8.65
C CYS A 120 10.00 -0.01 -9.91
N GLY A 121 10.15 1.31 -9.78
CA GLY A 121 10.07 2.24 -10.90
C GLY A 121 11.05 1.90 -12.03
N PRO A 122 12.38 1.80 -11.76
CA PRO A 122 13.35 1.37 -12.75
C PRO A 122 13.11 -0.02 -13.33
N CYS A 123 12.60 -0.98 -12.54
CA CYS A 123 12.24 -2.31 -13.03
C CYS A 123 11.13 -2.23 -14.08
N TYR A 124 10.06 -1.47 -13.83
CA TYR A 124 8.99 -1.25 -14.79
C TYR A 124 9.48 -0.49 -16.01
N HIS A 125 10.26 0.58 -15.82
CA HIS A 125 10.81 1.34 -16.93
C HIS A 125 11.65 0.45 -17.86
N TYR A 126 12.62 -0.29 -17.33
CA TYR A 126 13.47 -1.19 -18.12
C TYR A 126 12.65 -2.25 -18.84
N SER A 127 11.65 -2.84 -18.17
CA SER A 127 10.84 -3.88 -18.79
C SER A 127 10.00 -3.37 -19.96
N ILE A 128 9.58 -2.10 -19.98
CA ILE A 128 8.77 -1.52 -21.07
C ILE A 128 9.67 -0.92 -22.16
N THR A 129 10.71 -0.17 -21.80
CA THR A 129 11.52 0.60 -22.75
C THR A 129 12.79 -0.09 -23.22
N ALA A 130 13.18 -1.22 -22.61
CA ALA A 130 14.45 -1.91 -22.81
C ALA A 130 15.70 -1.08 -22.45
N GLN A 131 15.55 0.11 -21.87
CA GLN A 131 16.68 0.98 -21.52
C GLN A 131 17.25 0.63 -20.15
N GLU A 132 18.54 0.31 -20.10
CA GLU A 132 19.21 -0.13 -18.87
C GLU A 132 19.67 1.00 -17.94
N ASN A 133 19.73 2.24 -18.43
CA ASN A 133 20.28 3.38 -17.70
C ASN A 133 19.60 3.62 -16.35
N THR A 134 18.30 3.34 -16.23
CA THR A 134 17.55 3.51 -14.98
C THR A 134 17.86 2.42 -13.95
N ARG A 135 18.38 1.25 -14.35
CA ARG A 135 18.62 0.11 -13.44
C ARG A 135 19.65 0.41 -12.36
N ARG A 136 20.52 1.41 -12.55
CA ARG A 136 21.52 1.85 -11.55
C ARG A 136 20.89 2.31 -10.22
N PHE A 137 19.62 2.71 -10.23
CA PHE A 137 18.90 3.13 -9.03
C PHE A 137 18.30 1.95 -8.23
N THR A 138 18.06 0.82 -8.89
CA THR A 138 17.53 -0.40 -8.27
C THR A 138 18.28 -0.85 -7.00
N PRO A 139 19.62 -0.94 -6.96
CA PRO A 139 20.33 -1.36 -5.75
C PRO A 139 20.11 -0.40 -4.57
N ILE A 140 19.98 0.91 -4.83
CA ILE A 140 19.69 1.91 -3.80
C ILE A 140 18.31 1.64 -3.20
N GLY A 141 17.31 1.36 -4.03
CA GLY A 141 15.98 0.98 -3.57
C GLY A 141 15.98 -0.31 -2.73
N GLY A 142 16.81 -1.29 -3.11
CA GLY A 142 16.98 -2.53 -2.33
C GLY A 142 17.56 -2.27 -0.93
N VAL A 143 18.56 -1.40 -0.82
CA VAL A 143 19.12 -0.98 0.48
C VAL A 143 18.07 -0.25 1.31
N LEU A 144 17.27 0.64 0.71
CA LEU A 144 16.18 1.31 1.39
C LEU A 144 15.14 0.33 1.94
N PHE A 145 14.80 -0.73 1.20
CA PHE A 145 13.91 -1.76 1.71
C PHE A 145 14.48 -2.48 2.94
N ILE A 146 15.78 -2.81 2.93
CA ILE A 146 16.45 -3.41 4.11
C ILE A 146 16.34 -2.46 5.30
N ILE A 147 16.69 -1.18 5.12
CA ILE A 147 16.59 -0.17 6.18
C ILE A 147 15.14 -0.04 6.68
N GLY A 148 14.16 -0.01 5.76
CA GLY A 148 12.74 0.07 6.10
C GLY A 148 12.30 -1.06 7.01
N TRP A 149 12.69 -2.30 6.71
CA TRP A 149 12.42 -3.44 7.58
C TRP A 149 13.13 -3.33 8.94
N LEU A 150 14.38 -2.86 8.98
CA LEU A 150 15.10 -2.64 10.24
C LEU A 150 14.45 -1.56 11.11
N THR A 151 13.79 -0.55 10.52
CA THR A 151 13.10 0.48 11.31
C THR A 151 11.93 -0.06 12.15
N PHE A 152 11.37 -1.23 11.82
CA PHE A 152 10.35 -1.88 12.65
C PHE A 152 10.89 -2.43 13.97
N ILE A 153 12.22 -2.61 14.10
CA ILE A 153 12.86 -3.14 15.31
C ILE A 153 13.03 -2.06 16.39
N LEU A 154 12.97 -0.78 16.01
CA LEU A 154 13.33 0.37 16.86
C LEU A 154 12.40 0.60 18.04
#